data_AF-A0A5N7APR6-F1
#
_entry.id   AF-A0A5N7APR6-F1
#
_cell.length_a   1.000
_cell.length_b   1.000
_cell.length_c   1.000
_cell.angle_alpha   90.00
_cell.angle_beta   90.00
_cell.angle_gamma   90.00
#
_symmetry.space_group_name_H-M   'P 1'
#
loop_
_entity.id
_entity.type
_entity.pdbx_description
1 polymer ?
#
loop_
_entity_poly.entity_id
_entity_poly.type
_entity_poly.pdbx_seq_one_letter_code
_entity_poly.pdbx_strand_id
1 'polypeptide(L)'
;MVCIGGDLGIFKSLAESKTPLSSKELAKATMADPVLVSRLMRYMVASRLVGETGPDQYVASKKTYVFADPRIEHPIRFFHAVSNPAFHALPDFLRETGYQNNPTGSAFQKGLDTELAPYPWLKQHPDMLKNFQAAMRLTRDANGVDKIPLDHSVSSGHDGAMFVDIGGNTGHQAAEVLSKHPELDGRVIVQDRGEVIKSAPEIKGIQWMEHDFFATQPVKGEFLS
;
A
#
# COMPACT_ATOMS: atom_id res chain seq x y z
N MET A 1 14.32 2.06 11.89
CA MET A 1 15.53 1.95 11.06
C MET A 1 15.23 1.91 9.57
N VAL A 2 14.24 1.16 9.09
CA VAL A 2 13.88 1.17 7.66
C VAL A 2 13.38 2.56 7.22
N CYS A 3 12.47 3.21 7.95
CA CYS A 3 12.00 4.57 7.58
C CYS A 3 13.16 5.58 7.49
N ILE A 4 14.01 5.64 8.51
CA ILE A 4 15.22 6.49 8.52
C ILE A 4 16.15 6.17 7.33
N GLY A 5 16.32 4.88 6.99
CA GLY A 5 17.11 4.48 5.83
C GLY A 5 16.51 4.96 4.50
N GLY A 6 15.18 4.98 4.39
CA GLY A 6 14.47 5.59 3.26
C GLY A 6 14.61 7.11 3.24
N ASP A 7 14.41 7.78 4.38
CA ASP A 7 14.51 9.25 4.52
C ASP A 7 15.90 9.77 4.15
N LEU A 8 16.94 9.02 4.54
CA LEU A 8 18.33 9.34 4.20
C LEU A 8 18.71 8.91 2.77
N GLY A 9 17.82 8.25 2.03
CA GLY A 9 18.09 7.73 0.70
C GLY A 9 19.08 6.54 0.66
N ILE A 10 19.42 5.96 1.81
CA ILE A 10 20.48 4.94 1.95
C ILE A 10 20.20 3.72 1.08
N PHE A 11 18.98 3.17 1.13
CA PHE A 11 18.65 1.96 0.37
C PHE A 11 18.73 2.21 -1.14
N LYS A 12 18.19 3.34 -1.60
CA LYS A 12 18.23 3.73 -3.00
C LYS A 12 19.67 3.95 -3.48
N SER A 13 20.46 4.74 -2.76
CA SER A 13 21.85 5.01 -3.11
C SER A 13 22.70 3.74 -3.20
N LEU A 14 22.52 2.80 -2.25
CA LEU A 14 23.25 1.54 -2.28
C LEU A 14 22.78 0.61 -3.40
N ALA A 15 21.48 0.57 -3.69
CA ALA A 15 20.92 -0.24 -4.77
C ALA A 15 21.35 0.23 -6.16
N GLU A 16 21.57 1.53 -6.33
CA GLU A 16 22.01 2.14 -7.60
C GLU A 16 23.55 2.12 -7.76
N SER A 17 24.30 1.95 -6.68
CA SER A 17 25.76 1.98 -6.70
C SER A 17 26.37 0.66 -7.18
N LYS A 18 27.41 0.76 -8.01
CA LYS A 18 28.25 -0.37 -8.45
C LYS A 18 29.47 -0.59 -7.57
N THR A 19 29.77 0.34 -6.68
CA THR A 19 30.93 0.31 -5.76
C THR A 19 30.46 0.49 -4.32
N PRO A 20 31.25 0.05 -3.32
CA PRO A 20 30.96 0.38 -1.93
C PRO A 20 30.86 1.89 -1.70
N LEU A 21 29.97 2.30 -0.80
CA LEU A 21 29.77 3.69 -0.39
C LEU A 21 30.14 3.86 1.08
N SER A 22 30.78 4.98 1.41
CA SER A 22 31.08 5.40 2.78
C SER A 22 29.90 6.11 3.45
N SER A 23 29.93 6.23 4.78
CA SER A 23 28.94 7.05 5.51
C SER A 23 28.94 8.50 5.05
N LYS A 24 30.12 9.04 4.68
CA LYS A 24 30.25 10.40 4.16
C LYS A 24 29.55 10.55 2.81
N GLU A 25 29.61 9.55 1.94
CA GLU A 25 28.93 9.58 0.65
C GLU A 25 27.41 9.44 0.81
N LEU A 26 26.97 8.52 1.67
CA LEU A 26 25.55 8.32 1.98
C LEU A 26 24.92 9.55 2.65
N ALA A 27 25.70 10.35 3.38
CA ALA A 27 25.25 11.59 4.00
C ALA A 27 25.02 12.76 3.03
N LYS A 28 25.65 12.75 1.83
CA LYS A 28 25.71 13.93 0.94
C LYS A 28 24.33 14.46 0.55
N ALA A 29 23.39 13.57 0.24
CA ALA A 29 22.08 13.95 -0.30
C ALA A 29 21.19 14.67 0.72
N THR A 30 21.39 14.42 2.02
CA THR A 30 20.52 14.92 3.10
C THR A 30 21.23 15.84 4.09
N MET A 31 22.53 16.10 3.87
CA MET A 31 23.40 16.84 4.80
C MET A 31 23.40 16.26 6.23
N ALA A 32 23.10 14.97 6.37
CA ALA A 32 23.17 14.28 7.64
C ALA A 32 24.62 14.23 8.15
N ASP A 33 24.81 14.19 9.48
CA ASP A 33 26.14 14.03 10.06
C ASP A 33 26.72 12.65 9.67
N PRO A 34 27.89 12.56 9.01
CA PRO A 34 28.49 11.27 8.64
C PRO A 34 28.73 10.32 9.82
N VAL A 35 29.00 10.84 11.02
CA VAL A 35 29.15 10.04 12.24
C VAL A 35 27.81 9.42 12.65
N LEU A 36 26.71 10.17 12.53
CA LEU A 36 25.36 9.63 12.73
C LEU A 36 25.04 8.56 11.69
N VAL A 37 25.30 8.83 10.41
CA VAL A 37 25.10 7.85 9.34
C VAL A 37 25.89 6.58 9.62
N SER A 38 27.16 6.67 10.01
CA SER A 38 27.98 5.51 10.40
C SER A 38 27.38 4.70 11.54
N ARG A 39 26.82 5.36 12.57
CA ARG A 39 26.11 4.67 13.67
C ARG A 39 24.88 3.92 13.17
N LEU A 40 24.10 4.53 12.28
CA LEU A 40 22.91 3.91 11.68
C LEU A 40 23.32 2.72 10.79
N MET A 41 24.37 2.87 9.99
CA MET A 41 24.88 1.82 9.10
C MET A 41 25.36 0.61 9.89
N ARG A 42 26.05 0.78 11.02
CA ARG A 42 26.43 -0.35 11.90
C ARG A 42 25.24 -1.22 12.30
N TYR A 43 24.12 -0.59 12.69
CA TYR A 43 22.90 -1.33 13.01
C TYR A 43 22.28 -1.98 11.77
N MET A 44 22.25 -1.29 10.62
CA MET A 44 21.70 -1.83 9.38
C MET A 44 22.48 -3.05 8.89
N VAL A 45 23.81 -3.03 9.03
CA VAL A 45 24.71 -4.17 8.76
C VAL A 45 24.41 -5.33 9.71
N ALA A 46 24.37 -5.07 11.03
CA ALA A 46 24.03 -6.10 12.03
C ALA A 46 22.66 -6.75 11.78
N SER A 47 21.69 -5.97 11.29
CA SER A 47 20.34 -6.42 10.93
C SER A 47 20.23 -7.03 9.52
N ARG A 48 21.35 -7.12 8.79
CA ARG A 48 21.45 -7.60 7.39
C ARG A 48 20.60 -6.81 6.39
N LEU A 49 20.25 -5.56 6.72
CA LEU A 49 19.55 -4.64 5.83
C LEU A 49 20.49 -4.13 4.73
N VAL A 50 21.79 -4.07 5.02
CA VAL A 50 22.89 -3.63 4.16
C VAL A 50 24.10 -4.56 4.40
N GLY A 51 25.01 -4.66 3.43
CA GLY A 51 26.30 -5.36 3.58
C GLY A 51 27.46 -4.41 3.87
N GLU A 52 28.55 -4.91 4.44
CA GLU A 52 29.78 -4.16 4.71
C GLU A 52 30.97 -4.96 4.18
N THR A 53 31.81 -4.34 3.35
CA THR A 53 32.99 -4.98 2.73
C THR A 53 34.31 -4.56 3.39
N GLY A 54 34.26 -3.57 4.28
CA GLY A 54 35.40 -3.05 5.02
C GLY A 54 34.98 -1.89 5.93
N PRO A 55 35.88 -1.35 6.75
CA PRO A 55 35.56 -0.25 7.65
C PRO A 55 34.96 0.94 6.88
N ASP A 56 33.71 1.31 7.24
CA ASP A 56 32.97 2.41 6.59
C ASP A 56 32.82 2.22 5.07
N GLN A 57 32.60 0.98 4.61
CA GLN A 57 32.38 0.66 3.20
C GLN A 57 31.17 -0.28 3.06
N TYR A 58 30.05 0.27 2.58
CA TYR A 58 28.75 -0.39 2.56
C TYR A 58 28.31 -0.73 1.14
N VAL A 59 27.64 -1.88 0.99
CA VAL A 59 27.12 -2.39 -0.29
C VAL A 59 25.69 -2.88 -0.13
N ALA A 60 24.91 -2.89 -1.21
CA ALA A 60 23.56 -3.44 -1.18
C ALA A 60 23.54 -4.94 -0.81
N SER A 61 22.61 -5.32 0.06
CA SER A 61 22.18 -6.70 0.30
C SER A 61 20.86 -6.97 -0.43
N LYS A 62 20.40 -8.23 -0.44
CA LYS A 62 19.07 -8.58 -0.98
C LYS A 62 17.94 -7.73 -0.36
N LYS A 63 18.01 -7.44 0.94
CA LYS A 63 17.02 -6.62 1.63
C LYS A 63 17.12 -5.13 1.25
N THR A 64 18.31 -4.64 0.93
CA THR A 64 18.50 -3.27 0.46
C THR A 64 17.65 -3.00 -0.78
N TYR A 65 17.67 -3.91 -1.76
CA TYR A 65 16.85 -3.78 -2.97
C TYR A 65 15.34 -3.80 -2.68
N VAL A 66 14.90 -4.65 -1.73
CA VAL A 66 13.49 -4.68 -1.29
C VAL A 66 13.07 -3.34 -0.71
N PHE A 67 13.88 -2.74 0.17
CA PHE A 67 13.55 -1.46 0.80
C PHE A 67 13.84 -0.23 -0.07
N ALA A 68 14.55 -0.41 -1.19
CA ALA A 68 14.71 0.62 -2.22
C ALA A 68 13.52 0.66 -3.20
N ASP A 69 12.68 -0.38 -3.22
CA ASP A 69 11.51 -0.45 -4.09
C ASP A 69 10.39 0.45 -3.55
N PRO A 70 9.93 1.46 -4.31
CA PRO A 70 8.83 2.34 -3.89
C PRO A 70 7.53 1.58 -3.58
N ARG A 71 7.31 0.41 -4.19
CA ARG A 71 6.15 -0.45 -3.93
C ARG A 71 6.16 -1.01 -2.52
N ILE A 72 7.33 -1.07 -1.88
CA ILE A 72 7.51 -1.54 -0.49
C ILE A 72 7.71 -0.36 0.45
N GLU A 73 8.44 0.69 0.03
CA GLU A 73 8.72 1.86 0.84
C GLU A 73 7.44 2.57 1.32
N HIS A 74 6.52 2.86 0.40
CA HIS A 74 5.27 3.56 0.71
C HIS A 74 4.41 2.82 1.77
N PRO A 75 4.12 1.51 1.62
CA PRO A 75 3.43 0.75 2.65
C PRO A 75 4.13 0.78 4.01
N ILE A 76 5.46 0.64 4.06
CA ILE A 76 6.21 0.68 5.32
C ILE A 76 6.04 2.02 6.03
N ARG A 77 6.03 3.13 5.28
CA ARG A 77 5.76 4.47 5.83
C ARG A 77 4.35 4.55 6.42
N PHE A 78 3.35 4.00 5.73
CA PHE A 78 1.98 3.90 6.26
C PHE A 78 1.93 3.09 7.56
N PHE A 79 2.51 1.88 7.59
CA PHE A 79 2.54 1.07 8.80
C PHE A 79 3.23 1.78 9.96
N HIS A 80 4.35 2.46 9.69
CA HIS A 80 5.07 3.21 10.72
C HIS A 80 4.28 4.38 11.28
N ALA A 81 3.64 5.17 10.41
CA ALA A 81 2.97 6.41 10.80
C ALA A 81 1.54 6.19 11.33
N VAL A 82 0.87 5.11 10.93
CA VAL A 82 -0.57 4.90 11.21
C VAL A 82 -0.80 3.64 12.04
N SER A 83 -0.33 2.48 11.55
CA SER A 83 -0.62 1.20 12.21
C SER A 83 0.16 1.02 13.51
N ASN A 84 1.44 1.39 13.55
CA ASN A 84 2.27 1.24 14.75
C ASN A 84 1.75 2.06 15.94
N PRO A 85 1.38 3.35 15.80
CA PRO A 85 0.75 4.09 16.89
C PRO A 85 -0.52 3.41 17.40
N ALA A 86 -1.37 2.93 16.49
CA ALA A 86 -2.58 2.19 16.87
C ALA A 86 -2.26 0.89 17.62
N PHE A 87 -1.27 0.12 17.17
CA PHE A 87 -0.82 -1.10 17.86
C PHE A 87 -0.21 -0.83 19.23
N HIS A 88 0.55 0.26 19.38
CA HIS A 88 1.09 0.67 20.67
C HIS A 88 0.00 1.15 21.63
N ALA A 89 -1.04 1.80 21.11
CA ALA A 89 -2.18 2.27 21.91
C ALA A 89 -3.17 1.15 22.27
N LEU A 90 -3.20 0.05 21.51
CA LEU A 90 -4.19 -1.02 21.64
C LEU A 90 -4.27 -1.61 23.06
N PRO A 91 -3.17 -1.97 23.76
CA PRO A 91 -3.26 -2.54 25.10
C PRO A 91 -3.92 -1.59 26.11
N ASP A 92 -3.60 -0.30 26.05
CA ASP A 92 -4.16 0.70 26.96
C ASP A 92 -5.61 1.02 26.60
N PHE A 93 -5.94 1.13 25.31
CA PHE A 93 -7.31 1.28 24.84
C PHE A 93 -8.22 0.15 25.32
N LEU A 94 -7.78 -1.10 25.18
CA LEU A 94 -8.56 -2.27 25.64
C LEU A 94 -8.72 -2.27 27.16
N ARG A 95 -7.70 -1.85 27.92
CA ARG A 95 -7.79 -1.74 29.38
C ARG A 95 -8.78 -0.66 29.81
N GLU A 96 -8.70 0.54 29.21
CA GLU A 96 -9.58 1.69 29.50
C GLU A 96 -11.05 1.40 29.20
N THR A 97 -11.29 0.61 28.15
CA THR A 97 -12.64 0.21 27.73
C THR A 97 -13.16 -1.02 28.47
N GLY A 98 -12.42 -1.54 29.45
CA GLY A 98 -12.80 -2.74 30.20
C GLY A 98 -12.94 -3.99 29.31
N TYR A 99 -12.18 -4.05 28.22
CA TYR A 99 -12.17 -5.16 27.25
C TYR A 99 -13.55 -5.46 26.64
N GLN A 100 -14.38 -4.43 26.44
CA GLN A 100 -15.70 -4.59 25.82
C GLN A 100 -15.61 -4.62 24.28
N ASN A 101 -16.56 -5.28 23.62
CA ASN A 101 -16.55 -5.51 22.17
C ASN A 101 -17.00 -4.30 21.31
N ASN A 102 -17.78 -3.38 21.88
CA ASN A 102 -18.27 -2.18 21.17
C ASN A 102 -17.91 -0.91 21.96
N PRO A 103 -16.61 -0.64 22.21
CA PRO A 103 -16.22 0.58 22.88
C PRO A 103 -16.49 1.81 22.00
N THR A 104 -16.68 2.96 22.61
CA THR A 104 -16.64 4.24 21.88
C THR A 104 -15.20 4.50 21.43
N GLY A 105 -15.01 4.72 20.13
CA GLY A 105 -13.68 4.93 19.54
C GLY A 105 -12.92 3.64 19.24
N SER A 106 -11.63 3.77 18.97
CA SER A 106 -10.75 2.66 18.59
C SER A 106 -9.30 2.96 18.98
N ALA A 107 -8.46 1.92 18.97
CA ALA A 107 -7.02 2.09 19.15
C ALA A 107 -6.37 2.99 18.09
N PHE A 108 -6.96 3.10 16.88
CA PHE A 108 -6.52 4.05 15.86
C PHE A 108 -6.69 5.50 16.35
N GLN A 109 -7.88 5.84 16.83
CA GLN A 109 -8.19 7.18 17.35
C GLN A 109 -7.29 7.53 18.53
N LYS A 110 -7.11 6.60 19.46
CA LYS A 110 -6.20 6.79 20.60
C LYS A 110 -4.74 6.96 20.16
N GLY A 111 -4.25 6.09 19.27
CA GLY A 111 -2.85 6.08 18.86
C GLY A 111 -2.42 7.28 18.02
N LEU A 112 -3.37 7.89 17.28
CA LEU A 112 -3.12 9.06 16.44
C LEU A 112 -3.68 10.35 17.03
N ASP A 113 -4.17 10.31 18.26
CA ASP A 113 -4.77 11.46 18.95
C ASP A 113 -5.80 12.19 18.09
N THR A 114 -6.81 11.45 17.64
CA THR A 114 -7.85 11.96 16.74
C THR A 114 -9.21 11.41 17.07
N GLU A 115 -10.26 12.21 16.85
CA GLU A 115 -11.65 11.78 16.94
C GLU A 115 -12.17 11.16 15.62
N LEU A 116 -11.42 11.33 14.52
CA LEU A 116 -11.84 10.90 13.20
C LEU A 116 -11.71 9.38 13.04
N ALA A 117 -12.67 8.79 12.33
CA ALA A 117 -12.52 7.44 11.80
C ALA A 117 -11.37 7.38 10.75
N PRO A 118 -10.83 6.19 10.42
CA PRO A 118 -9.64 6.06 9.58
C PRO A 118 -9.72 6.77 8.23
N TYR A 119 -10.80 6.59 7.47
CA TYR A 119 -10.92 7.19 6.14
C TYR A 119 -11.07 8.73 6.17
N PRO A 120 -11.94 9.33 7.00
CA PRO A 120 -11.96 10.78 7.19
C PRO A 120 -10.60 11.36 7.58
N TRP A 121 -9.85 10.68 8.46
CA TRP A 121 -8.51 11.10 8.83
C TRP A 121 -7.54 11.05 7.64
N LEU A 122 -7.55 9.97 6.86
CA LEU A 122 -6.70 9.84 5.66
C LEU A 122 -6.97 10.92 4.62
N LYS A 123 -8.22 11.37 4.48
CA LYS A 123 -8.55 12.49 3.58
C LYS A 123 -7.85 13.80 3.96
N GLN A 124 -7.58 14.01 5.24
CA GLN A 124 -6.86 15.19 5.73
C GLN A 124 -5.34 15.04 5.63
N HIS A 125 -4.85 13.82 5.34
CA HIS A 125 -3.43 13.47 5.29
C HIS A 125 -3.10 12.82 3.93
N PRO A 126 -3.04 13.61 2.84
CA PRO A 126 -2.95 13.09 1.47
C PRO A 126 -1.69 12.25 1.19
N ASP A 127 -0.59 12.52 1.90
CA ASP A 127 0.63 11.71 1.87
C ASP A 127 0.41 10.31 2.47
N MET A 128 -0.34 10.22 3.57
CA MET A 128 -0.72 8.94 4.18
C MET A 128 -1.77 8.22 3.35
N LEU A 129 -2.71 8.93 2.73
CA LEU A 129 -3.65 8.33 1.77
C LEU A 129 -2.91 7.70 0.59
N LYS A 130 -1.91 8.39 0.03
CA LYS A 130 -1.05 7.83 -1.03
C LYS A 130 -0.33 6.56 -0.55
N ASN A 131 0.27 6.60 0.65
CA ASN A 131 0.97 5.45 1.20
C ASN A 131 0.02 4.27 1.50
N PHE A 132 -1.19 4.56 1.98
CA PHE A 132 -2.26 3.57 2.20
C PHE A 132 -2.70 2.92 0.89
N GLN A 133 -2.97 3.72 -0.15
CA GLN A 133 -3.30 3.21 -1.48
C GLN A 133 -2.18 2.31 -2.00
N ALA A 134 -0.91 2.71 -1.87
CA ALA A 134 0.22 1.86 -2.24
C ALA A 134 0.26 0.54 -1.45
N ALA A 135 -0.09 0.55 -0.16
CA ALA A 135 -0.22 -0.66 0.65
C ALA A 135 -1.33 -1.60 0.15
N MET A 136 -2.46 -1.04 -0.30
CA MET A 136 -3.55 -1.84 -0.90
C MET A 136 -3.15 -2.49 -2.24
N ARG A 137 -2.12 -1.97 -2.92
CA ARG A 137 -1.58 -2.57 -4.15
C ARG A 137 -0.64 -3.74 -3.92
N LEU A 138 -0.22 -3.99 -2.67
CA LEU A 138 0.57 -5.18 -2.34
C LEU A 138 -0.34 -6.41 -2.49
N THR A 139 -0.44 -6.93 -3.72
CA THR A 139 -1.20 -8.13 -4.03
C THR A 139 -0.71 -9.29 -3.17
N ARG A 140 -1.65 -10.07 -2.62
CA ARG A 140 -1.33 -11.45 -2.20
C ARG A 140 -1.13 -12.28 -3.47
N ASP A 141 -0.19 -13.22 -3.44
CA ASP A 141 0.11 -14.16 -4.54
C ASP A 141 -1.09 -15.05 -4.97
N ALA A 142 -2.29 -14.83 -4.43
CA ALA A 142 -3.51 -15.55 -4.76
C ALA A 142 -4.66 -14.57 -4.89
N ASN A 143 -4.77 -13.92 -6.06
CA ASN A 143 -6.01 -13.25 -6.43
C ASN A 143 -7.04 -14.35 -6.75
N GLY A 144 -8.23 -14.25 -6.16
CA GLY A 144 -9.29 -15.26 -6.31
C GLY A 144 -9.86 -15.35 -7.72
N VAL A 145 -9.47 -14.44 -8.62
CA VAL A 145 -9.94 -14.32 -10.01
C VAL A 145 -9.74 -15.62 -10.78
N ASP A 146 -8.63 -16.32 -10.57
CA ASP A 146 -8.27 -17.59 -11.23
C ASP A 146 -9.24 -18.73 -10.91
N LYS A 147 -10.03 -18.55 -9.85
CA LYS A 147 -11.02 -19.51 -9.38
C LYS A 147 -12.44 -19.14 -9.80
N ILE A 148 -12.66 -17.98 -10.40
CA ILE A 148 -13.97 -17.54 -10.86
C ILE A 148 -14.12 -18.03 -12.31
N PRO A 149 -15.08 -18.91 -12.61
CA PRO A 149 -15.33 -19.37 -13.97
C PRO A 149 -16.02 -18.26 -14.77
N LEU A 150 -15.25 -17.31 -15.28
CA LEU A 150 -15.72 -16.26 -16.20
C LEU A 150 -15.67 -16.77 -17.64
N ASP A 151 -16.31 -17.90 -17.93
CA ASP A 151 -16.35 -18.46 -19.28
C ASP A 151 -17.53 -17.92 -20.12
N HIS A 152 -17.59 -18.34 -21.40
CA HIS A 152 -18.62 -17.93 -22.33
C HIS A 152 -20.06 -18.23 -21.86
N SER A 153 -20.27 -19.22 -20.97
CA SER A 153 -21.60 -19.54 -20.45
C SER A 153 -22.15 -18.48 -19.50
N VAL A 154 -21.26 -17.73 -18.83
CA VAL A 154 -21.65 -16.64 -17.92
C VAL A 154 -21.93 -15.35 -18.68
N SER A 155 -21.31 -15.17 -19.86
CA SER A 155 -21.44 -13.96 -20.69
C SER A 155 -22.45 -14.08 -21.84
N SER A 156 -22.98 -15.27 -22.12
CA SER A 156 -23.93 -15.47 -23.22
C SER A 156 -25.29 -14.83 -22.92
N GLY A 157 -25.69 -13.86 -23.74
CA GLY A 157 -27.01 -13.21 -23.66
C GLY A 157 -27.08 -12.00 -22.73
N HIS A 158 -25.96 -11.57 -22.13
CA HIS A 158 -25.87 -10.35 -21.30
C HIS A 158 -24.96 -9.31 -21.97
N ASP A 159 -25.57 -8.19 -22.37
CA ASP A 159 -24.86 -7.06 -22.98
C ASP A 159 -24.35 -6.04 -21.95
N GLY A 160 -24.67 -6.24 -20.67
CA GLY A 160 -24.31 -5.33 -19.58
C GLY A 160 -22.93 -5.59 -18.95
N ALA A 161 -22.72 -4.99 -17.78
CA ALA A 161 -21.52 -5.21 -16.99
C ALA A 161 -21.41 -6.68 -16.56
N MET A 162 -20.24 -7.27 -16.80
CA MET A 162 -19.91 -8.67 -16.49
C MET A 162 -19.14 -8.81 -15.18
N PHE A 163 -18.42 -7.76 -14.77
CA PHE A 163 -17.67 -7.72 -13.53
C PHE A 163 -17.74 -6.32 -12.93
N VAL A 164 -18.07 -6.22 -11.65
CA VAL A 164 -18.09 -4.96 -10.89
C VAL A 164 -17.16 -5.11 -9.69
N ASP A 165 -16.01 -4.47 -9.74
CA ASP A 165 -15.01 -4.43 -8.67
C ASP A 165 -15.39 -3.34 -7.65
N ILE A 166 -16.22 -3.71 -6.65
CA ILE A 166 -16.72 -2.79 -5.62
C ILE A 166 -15.62 -2.55 -4.56
N GLY A 167 -15.17 -1.30 -4.43
CA GLY A 167 -14.00 -0.96 -3.62
C GLY A 167 -12.69 -1.40 -4.28
N GLY A 168 -12.66 -1.42 -5.62
CA GLY A 168 -11.56 -1.98 -6.43
C GLY A 168 -10.27 -1.15 -6.46
N ASN A 169 -10.23 -0.02 -5.76
CA ASN A 169 -9.07 0.87 -5.67
C ASN A 169 -8.58 1.31 -7.06
N THR A 170 -7.31 1.04 -7.39
CA THR A 170 -6.73 1.36 -8.70
C THR A 170 -6.88 0.25 -9.73
N GLY A 171 -7.88 -0.62 -9.55
CA GLY A 171 -8.35 -1.54 -10.58
C GLY A 171 -7.43 -2.73 -10.85
N HIS A 172 -6.63 -3.15 -9.87
CA HIS A 172 -5.68 -4.25 -10.05
C HIS A 172 -6.37 -5.58 -10.37
N GLN A 173 -7.47 -5.90 -9.70
CA GLN A 173 -8.23 -7.13 -9.96
C GLN A 173 -8.94 -7.04 -11.31
N ALA A 174 -9.58 -5.92 -11.62
CA ALA A 174 -10.20 -5.67 -12.92
C ALA A 174 -9.21 -5.78 -14.10
N ALA A 175 -7.98 -5.28 -13.95
CA ALA A 175 -6.93 -5.40 -14.97
C ALA A 175 -6.50 -6.86 -15.18
N GLU A 176 -6.42 -7.64 -14.11
CA GLU A 176 -6.13 -9.07 -14.19
C GLU A 176 -7.27 -9.86 -14.85
N VAL A 177 -8.53 -9.54 -14.51
CA VAL A 177 -9.71 -10.10 -15.18
C VAL A 177 -9.63 -9.85 -16.69
N LEU A 178 -9.37 -8.62 -17.13
CA LEU A 178 -9.24 -8.28 -18.56
C LEU A 178 -8.05 -8.97 -19.24
N SER A 179 -6.93 -9.14 -18.52
CA SER A 179 -5.78 -9.87 -19.07
C SER A 179 -6.08 -11.34 -19.34
N LYS A 180 -6.99 -11.94 -18.57
CA LYS A 180 -7.39 -13.36 -18.69
C LYS A 180 -8.61 -13.56 -19.58
N HIS A 181 -9.49 -12.56 -19.60
CA HIS A 181 -10.75 -12.53 -20.33
C HIS A 181 -10.86 -11.26 -21.20
N PRO A 182 -10.04 -11.11 -22.26
CA PRO A 182 -10.07 -9.94 -23.13
C PRO A 182 -11.43 -9.69 -23.80
N GLU A 183 -12.26 -10.73 -23.92
CA GLU A 183 -13.64 -10.67 -24.41
C GLU A 183 -14.58 -9.86 -23.50
N LEU A 184 -14.14 -9.50 -22.28
CA LEU A 184 -14.88 -8.64 -21.36
C LEU A 184 -14.53 -7.14 -21.52
N ASP A 185 -13.75 -6.77 -22.55
CA ASP A 185 -13.42 -5.36 -22.85
C ASP A 185 -14.66 -4.48 -22.85
N GLY A 186 -14.63 -3.41 -22.06
CA GLY A 186 -15.76 -2.48 -21.91
C GLY A 186 -16.92 -3.00 -21.05
N ARG A 187 -16.85 -4.22 -20.51
CA ARG A 187 -17.87 -4.81 -19.62
C ARG A 187 -17.37 -5.00 -18.18
N VAL A 188 -16.20 -4.46 -17.85
CA VAL A 188 -15.61 -4.48 -16.50
C VAL A 188 -15.73 -3.09 -15.88
N ILE A 189 -16.37 -2.98 -14.72
CA ILE A 189 -16.55 -1.73 -13.97
C ILE A 189 -15.70 -1.78 -12.71
N VAL A 190 -14.95 -0.71 -12.42
CA VAL A 190 -14.33 -0.50 -11.10
C VAL A 190 -15.07 0.61 -10.37
N GLN A 191 -15.53 0.29 -9.17
CA GLN A 191 -16.25 1.20 -8.28
C GLN A 191 -15.39 1.58 -7.08
N ASP A 192 -15.19 2.88 -6.88
CA ASP A 192 -14.53 3.42 -5.69
C ASP A 192 -14.98 4.87 -5.48
N ARG A 193 -14.45 5.53 -4.47
CA ARG A 193 -14.70 6.94 -4.19
C ARG A 193 -14.07 7.81 -5.28
N GLY A 194 -14.66 8.97 -5.56
CA GLY A 194 -14.22 9.86 -6.65
C GLY A 194 -12.75 10.26 -6.57
N GLU A 195 -12.22 10.48 -5.36
CA GLU A 195 -10.78 10.78 -5.19
C GLU A 195 -9.85 9.62 -5.58
N VAL A 196 -10.28 8.37 -5.39
CA VAL A 196 -9.47 7.18 -5.73
C VAL A 196 -9.46 7.00 -7.24
N ILE A 197 -10.63 7.11 -7.88
CA ILE A 197 -10.78 7.01 -9.34
C ILE A 197 -9.95 8.07 -10.06
N LYS A 198 -9.93 9.32 -9.58
CA LYS A 198 -9.10 10.39 -10.16
C LYS A 198 -7.59 10.08 -10.11
N SER A 199 -7.15 9.27 -9.15
CA SER A 199 -5.76 8.83 -9.00
C SER A 199 -5.45 7.51 -9.70
N ALA A 200 -6.47 6.86 -10.26
CA ALA A 200 -6.32 5.57 -10.90
C ALA A 200 -5.60 5.71 -12.25
N PRO A 201 -4.80 4.71 -12.65
CA PRO A 201 -4.19 4.68 -13.97
C PRO A 201 -5.27 4.52 -15.05
N GLU A 202 -4.99 5.03 -16.25
CA GLU A 202 -5.82 4.75 -17.41
C GLU A 202 -5.58 3.29 -17.85
N ILE A 203 -6.60 2.45 -17.69
CA ILE A 203 -6.57 1.04 -18.07
C ILE A 203 -7.65 0.82 -19.13
N LYS A 204 -7.24 0.45 -20.34
CA LYS A 204 -8.15 0.14 -21.44
C LYS A 204 -9.09 -1.01 -21.04
N GLY A 205 -10.37 -0.87 -21.36
CA GLY A 205 -11.39 -1.89 -21.11
C GLY A 205 -12.07 -1.81 -19.75
N ILE A 206 -11.55 -0.99 -18.83
CA ILE A 206 -12.18 -0.69 -17.53
C ILE A 206 -13.07 0.55 -17.64
N GLN A 207 -14.29 0.44 -17.15
CA GLN A 207 -15.17 1.58 -16.88
C GLN A 207 -15.03 1.99 -15.41
N TRP A 208 -14.66 3.24 -15.16
CA TRP A 208 -14.56 3.76 -13.80
C TRP A 208 -15.89 4.38 -13.36
N MET A 209 -16.37 4.03 -12.17
CA MET A 209 -17.64 4.52 -11.63
C MET A 209 -17.50 4.98 -10.19
N GLU A 210 -17.71 6.27 -9.93
CA GLU A 210 -17.75 6.76 -8.55
C GLU A 210 -18.94 6.14 -7.81
N HIS A 211 -18.67 5.43 -6.72
CA HIS A 211 -19.70 4.78 -5.92
C HIS A 211 -19.26 4.65 -4.46
N ASP A 212 -20.15 5.07 -3.55
CA ASP A 212 -20.08 4.72 -2.13
C ASP A 212 -20.79 3.37 -1.93
N PHE A 213 -20.04 2.34 -1.57
CA PHE A 213 -20.59 0.99 -1.38
C PHE A 213 -21.56 0.87 -0.20
N PHE A 214 -21.66 1.89 0.67
CA PHE A 214 -22.72 1.97 1.68
C PHE A 214 -24.06 2.44 1.09
N ALA A 215 -24.05 3.02 -0.10
CA ALA A 215 -25.25 3.36 -0.85
C ALA A 215 -25.76 2.15 -1.66
N THR A 216 -26.98 2.26 -2.19
CA THR A 216 -27.54 1.22 -3.06
C THR A 216 -26.70 1.06 -4.32
N GLN A 217 -26.36 -0.20 -4.67
CA GLN A 217 -25.59 -0.55 -5.86
C GLN A 217 -26.29 -0.06 -7.15
N PRO A 218 -25.68 0.86 -7.94
CA PRO A 218 -26.28 1.41 -9.16
C PRO A 218 -26.29 0.43 -10.33
N VAL A 219 -25.33 -0.49 -10.41
CA VAL A 219 -25.24 -1.51 -11.47
C VAL A 219 -26.13 -2.68 -11.08
N LYS A 220 -27.27 -2.79 -11.76
CA LYS A 220 -28.21 -3.90 -11.57
C LYS A 220 -27.85 -5.04 -12.51
N GLY A 221 -27.67 -6.25 -11.96
CA GLY A 221 -27.61 -7.47 -12.77
C GLY A 221 -29.01 -7.88 -13.22
N GLU A 222 -29.11 -8.63 -14.31
CA GLU A 222 -30.42 -9.11 -14.79
C GLU A 222 -30.99 -10.28 -13.96
N PHE A 223 -30.20 -11.00 -13.15
CA PHE A 223 -30.74 -12.14 -12.39
C PHE A 223 -30.03 -12.37 -11.04
N LEU A 224 -30.67 -11.93 -9.96
CA LEU A 224 -30.81 -12.70 -8.72
C LEU A 224 -32.30 -12.64 -8.34
N SER A 225 -33.10 -13.49 -8.99
CA SER A 225 -34.46 -13.83 -8.54
C SER A 225 -34.41 -14.90 -7.46
#